data_AF-B1Z4G2-F1
#
_entry.id   AF-B1Z4G2-F1
#
_cell.length_a   1.000
_cell.length_b   1.000
_cell.length_c   1.000
_cell.angle_alpha   90.00
_cell.angle_beta   90.00
_cell.angle_gamma   90.00
#
_symmetry.space_group_name_H-M   'P 1'
#
loop_
_entity.id
_entity.type
_entity.pdbx_description
1 polymer ?
#
loop_
_entity_poly.entity_id
_entity_poly.type
_entity_poly.pdbx_seq_one_letter_code
_entity_poly.pdbx_strand_id
1 'polypeptide(L)' 'MSHADHLTNPDNASDTAALDTQVLVALARDAGMLVILDGQIGRERYESVTGSIATLARFAKALQLSVLKAA' A
#
# COMPACT_ATOMS: atom_id res chain seq x y z
N MET A 1 -40.48 18.84 1.14
CA MET A 1 -39.83 17.52 1.32
C MET A 1 -38.35 17.71 0.99
N SER A 2 -37.56 18.27 1.91
CA SER A 2 -36.87 17.68 3.08
C SER A 2 -35.72 16.74 2.70
N HIS A 3 -34.52 17.34 2.78
CA HIS A 3 -33.18 16.83 3.00
C HIS A 3 -32.63 15.69 2.14
N ALA A 4 -31.81 16.10 1.16
CA ALA A 4 -30.50 15.48 0.97
C ALA A 4 -29.76 15.46 2.31
N ASP A 5 -29.32 14.29 2.75
CA ASP A 5 -28.16 14.05 3.62
C ASP A 5 -28.06 12.54 3.91
N HIS A 6 -27.26 11.83 3.10
CA HIS A 6 -26.58 10.60 3.56
C HIS A 6 -25.35 10.34 2.69
N LEU A 7 -24.34 11.20 2.83
CA LEU A 7 -22.95 10.83 2.58
C LEU A 7 -22.48 9.96 3.76
N THR A 8 -22.81 8.67 3.74
CA THR A 8 -22.28 7.72 4.73
C THR A 8 -21.04 7.03 4.18
N ASN A 9 -19.91 7.58 4.62
CA ASN A 9 -18.61 6.99 4.94
C ASN A 9 -17.88 6.06 3.93
N PRO A 10 -16.63 6.40 3.51
CA PRO A 10 -15.81 5.57 2.64
C PRO A 10 -14.86 4.59 3.37
N ASP A 11 -15.19 4.08 4.56
CA ASP A 11 -14.23 3.30 5.38
C ASP A 11 -14.40 1.76 5.37
N ASN A 12 -15.36 1.20 4.63
CA ASN A 12 -15.68 -0.23 4.73
C ASN A 12 -15.01 -1.10 3.64
N ALA A 13 -13.70 -0.99 3.47
CA ALA A 13 -12.88 -2.04 2.84
C ALA A 13 -11.74 -2.52 3.76
N SER A 14 -11.88 -2.25 5.05
CA SER A 14 -11.09 -2.77 6.14
C SER A 14 -11.83 -3.99 6.68
N ASP A 15 -11.38 -5.22 6.41
CA ASP A 15 -11.52 -6.37 7.34
C ASP A 15 -10.98 -7.71 6.81
N THR A 16 -9.88 -7.68 6.04
CA THR A 16 -9.04 -8.87 5.89
C THR A 16 -7.58 -8.48 5.90
N ALA A 17 -7.03 -8.18 7.10
CA ALA A 17 -5.59 -7.96 7.33
C ALA A 17 -4.86 -7.27 6.16
N ALA A 18 -5.45 -6.17 5.65
CA ALA A 18 -4.87 -5.45 4.54
C ALA A 18 -3.55 -4.90 5.06
N LEU A 19 -2.42 -5.43 4.58
CA LEU A 19 -1.14 -4.77 4.81
C LEU A 19 -1.37 -3.32 4.44
N ASP A 20 -1.13 -2.42 5.40
CA ASP A 20 -1.19 -0.99 5.14
C ASP A 20 -0.32 -0.74 3.92
N THR A 21 -0.97 -0.42 2.80
CA THR A 21 -0.30 -0.31 1.50
C THR A 21 0.76 0.79 1.59
N GLN A 22 0.56 1.78 2.46
CA GLN A 22 1.54 2.82 2.74
C GLN A 22 2.80 2.27 3.40
N VAL A 23 2.67 1.30 4.33
CA VAL A 23 3.80 0.61 4.96
C VAL A 23 4.56 -0.25 3.94
N LEU A 24 3.82 -0.94 3.06
CA LEU A 24 4.43 -1.75 2.01
C LEU A 24 5.26 -0.90 1.03
N VAL A 25 4.73 0.27 0.67
CA VAL A 25 5.40 1.25 -0.20
C VAL A 25 6.62 1.88 0.48
N ALA A 26 6.53 2.20 1.78
CA ALA A 26 7.68 2.68 2.54
C ALA A 26 8.80 1.63 2.55
N LEU A 27 8.45 0.36 2.78
CA LEU A 27 9.41 -0.75 2.76
C LEU A 27 10.10 -0.93 1.40
N ALA A 28 9.36 -0.74 0.31
CA ALA A 28 9.90 -0.72 -1.04
C ALA A 28 10.93 0.39 -1.24
N ARG A 29 10.62 1.61 -0.78
CA ARG A 29 11.53 2.76 -0.86
C ARG A 29 12.80 2.53 -0.03
N ASP A 30 12.66 2.01 1.18
CA ASP A 30 13.80 1.70 2.07
C ASP A 30 14.71 0.61 1.48
N ALA A 31 14.15 -0.36 0.75
CA ALA A 31 14.92 -1.37 0.03
C ALA A 31 15.69 -0.82 -1.20
N GLY A 32 15.44 0.44 -1.56
CA GLY A 32 16.03 1.13 -2.71
C GLY A 32 15.26 0.90 -4.01
N MET A 33 13.98 0.50 -3.94
CA MET A 33 13.12 0.45 -5.11
C MET A 33 12.58 1.84 -5.45
N LEU A 34 12.50 2.12 -6.75
CA LEU A 34 11.88 3.32 -7.26
C LEU A 34 10.38 3.11 -7.33
N VAL A 35 9.65 3.88 -6.52
CA VAL A 35 8.18 3.91 -6.55
C VAL A 35 7.75 5.17 -7.29
N ILE A 36 7.23 4.98 -8.50
CA ILE A 36 6.72 6.03 -9.39
C ILE A 36 5.22 5.85 -9.52
N LEU A 37 4.52 6.95 -9.71
CA LEU A 37 3.09 7.09 -9.94
C LEU A 37 2.21 7.06 -8.69
N ASP A 38 1.34 8.06 -8.67
CA ASP A 38 0.07 8.12 -7.94
C ASP A 38 -1.05 8.16 -8.99
N GLY A 39 -1.15 7.10 -9.80
CA GLY A 39 -2.22 7.02 -10.80
C GLY A 39 -3.52 6.63 -10.11
N GLN A 40 -4.63 7.30 -10.40
CA GLN A 40 -5.93 6.86 -9.94
C GLN A 40 -6.83 6.54 -11.12
N ILE A 41 -7.34 5.31 -11.17
CA ILE A 41 -8.33 4.88 -12.16
C ILE A 41 -9.60 4.53 -11.38
N GLY A 42 -10.66 5.33 -11.58
CA GLY A 42 -11.86 5.23 -10.76
C GLY A 42 -11.57 5.51 -9.28
N ARG A 43 -11.80 4.52 -8.42
CA ARG A 43 -11.55 4.61 -6.97
C ARG A 43 -10.24 3.94 -6.54
N GLU A 44 -9.51 3.32 -7.46
CA GLU A 44 -8.31 2.55 -7.16
C GLU A 44 -7.06 3.37 -7.45
N ARG A 45 -6.13 3.38 -6.48
CA ARG A 45 -4.82 4.02 -6.61
C ARG A 45 -3.81 2.97 -7.04
N TYR A 46 -2.99 3.35 -8.01
CA TYR A 46 -1.96 2.52 -8.60
C TYR A 46 -0.60 3.15 -8.36
N GLU A 47 0.31 2.36 -7.83
CA GLU A 47 1.72 2.69 -7.69
C GLU A 47 2.56 1.71 -8.51
N SER A 48 3.52 2.22 -9.27
CA SER A 48 4.49 1.41 -10.00
C SER A 48 5.78 1.31 -9.19
N VAL A 49 6.13 0.09 -8.80
CA VAL A 49 7.35 -0.20 -8.04
C VAL A 49 8.35 -0.91 -8.95
N THR A 50 9.53 -0.31 -9.15
CA THR A 50 10.55 -0.79 -10.08
C THR A 50 11.94 -0.74 -9.47
N GLY A 51 12.85 -1.59 -9.93
CA GLY A 51 14.21 -1.65 -9.41
C GLY A 51 15.01 -2.82 -9.95
N SER A 52 16.26 -2.94 -9.51
CA SER A 52 17.12 -4.09 -9.81
C SER A 52 16.68 -5.34 -9.05
N ILE A 53 17.14 -6.52 -9.48
CA ILE A 53 16.94 -7.76 -8.72
C ILE A 53 17.57 -7.68 -7.30
N ALA A 54 18.69 -6.97 -7.17
CA ALA A 54 19.33 -6.76 -5.87
C ALA A 54 18.44 -5.97 -4.89
N THR A 55 17.74 -4.94 -5.37
CA THR A 55 16.80 -4.15 -4.54
C THR A 55 15.54 -4.95 -4.21
N LEU A 56 15.06 -5.78 -5.14
CA LEU A 56 13.94 -6.70 -4.89
C LEU A 56 14.28 -7.74 -3.80
N ALA A 57 15.49 -8.31 -3.83
CA ALA A 57 15.94 -9.24 -2.80
C ALA A 57 16.00 -8.59 -1.41
N ARG A 58 16.46 -7.33 -1.31
CA ARG A 58 16.45 -6.58 -0.04
C ARG A 58 15.03 -6.35 0.47
N PHE A 59 14.11 -5.97 -0.42
CA PHE A 59 12.70 -5.80 -0.07
C PHE A 59 12.09 -7.09 0.48
N ALA A 60 12.28 -8.22 -0.18
CA ALA A 60 11.76 -9.51 0.28
C ALA A 60 12.27 -9.87 1.69
N LYS A 61 13.57 -9.63 1.95
CA LYS A 61 14.15 -9.84 3.29
C LYS A 61 13.53 -8.90 4.33
N ALA A 62 13.36 -7.62 3.98
CA ALA A 62 12.76 -6.64 4.88
C ALA A 62 11.29 -7.01 5.19
N LEU A 63 10.53 -7.51 4.21
CA LEU A 63 9.14 -7.93 4.39
C LEU A 63 9.03 -9.12 5.35
N GLN A 64 9.89 -10.13 5.19
CA GLN A 64 9.95 -11.29 6.08
C GLN A 64 10.23 -10.88 7.53
N LEU A 65 11.17 -9.94 7.74
CA LEU A 65 11.49 -9.42 9.07
C LEU A 65 10.34 -8.62 9.67
N SER A 66 9.62 -7.84 8.87
CA SER A 66 8.45 -7.07 9.31
C SER A 66 7.31 -7.97 9.78
N VAL A 67 7.06 -9.09 9.07
CA VAL A 67 6.04 -10.07 9.47
C VAL A 67 6.43 -10.75 10.78
N LEU A 68 7.70 -11.11 10.95
CA LEU A 68 8.19 -11.72 12.20
C LEU A 68 8.10 -10.76 13.40
N LYS A 69 8.28 -9.46 13.19
CA LYS A 69 8.14 -8.44 14.25
C LYS A 69 6.70 -8.21 14.69
N ALA A 70 5.73 -8.51 13.82
CA ALA A 70 4.31 -8.31 14.07
C ALA A 70 3.60 -9.52 14.70
N ALA A 71 4.29 -10.66 14.82
CA ALA A 71 3.82 -11.90 15.45
C ALA A 71 4.26 -11.99 16.91
#